data_AF-A0A2W4NMY9-F1
#
_entry.id   AF-A0A2W4NMY9-F1
#
_cell.length_a   1.000
_cell.length_b   1.000
_cell.length_c   1.000
_cell.angle_alpha   90.00
_cell.angle_beta   90.00
_cell.angle_gamma   90.00
#
_symmetry.space_group_name_H-M   'P 1'
#
loop_
_entity.id
_entity.type
_entity.pdbx_description
1 polymer ?
#
loop_
_entity_poly.entity_id
_entity_poly.type
_entity_poly.pdbx_seq_one_letter_code
_entity_poly.pdbx_strand_id
1 'polypeptide(L)'
;MQDVFKQALVQSQAGMRMIAQLTLYNRGDFQRLREFVAASYHPTLLEEHGAPARVAVLKAQYRLLGRLRIRQVIATDKHEAIVLLNAEKNDRLYLLDVGVEADYPHRILRFAQQTLN
;
A
#
# COMPACT_ATOMS: atom_id res chain seq x y z
N MET A 1 -0.57 22.20 0.60
CA MET A 1 -1.03 21.17 1.58
C MET A 1 -0.74 19.75 1.10
N GLN A 2 -0.97 19.38 -0.17
CA GLN A 2 -0.60 18.05 -0.72
C GLN A 2 0.90 17.71 -0.60
N ASP A 3 1.81 18.69 -0.69
CA ASP A 3 3.25 18.45 -0.68
C ASP A 3 3.80 18.02 0.69
N VAL A 4 3.18 18.48 1.78
CA VAL A 4 3.63 18.13 3.15
C VAL A 4 3.37 16.65 3.45
N PHE A 5 2.23 16.12 2.99
CA PHE A 5 1.91 14.69 3.14
C PHE A 5 2.87 13.79 2.37
N LYS A 6 3.26 14.20 1.16
CA LYS A 6 4.28 13.50 0.39
C LYS A 6 5.62 13.51 1.11
N GLN A 7 6.03 14.67 1.66
CA GLN A 7 7.31 14.79 2.38
C GLN A 7 7.41 13.83 3.57
N ALA A 8 6.35 13.72 4.38
CA ALA A 8 6.35 12.82 5.53
C ALA A 8 6.47 11.34 5.11
N LEU A 9 5.76 10.93 4.05
CA LEU A 9 5.79 9.55 3.57
C LEU A 9 7.11 9.18 2.88
N VAL A 10 7.75 10.10 2.16
CA VAL A 10 9.03 9.79 1.49
C VAL A 10 10.21 9.66 2.47
N GLN A 11 10.06 10.17 3.70
CA GLN A 11 11.02 9.99 4.78
C GLN A 11 10.80 8.68 5.56
N SER A 12 9.69 7.99 5.34
CA SER A 12 9.33 6.71 5.95
C SER A 12 9.67 5.54 5.03
N GLN A 13 10.29 4.48 5.56
CA GLN A 13 10.51 3.25 4.79
C GLN A 13 9.18 2.56 4.48
N ALA A 14 8.24 2.54 5.44
CA ALA A 14 6.87 2.08 5.21
C ALA A 14 6.14 2.96 4.18
N GLY A 15 6.26 4.29 4.32
CA GLY A 15 5.66 5.24 3.39
C GLY A 15 6.16 5.05 1.96
N MET A 16 7.47 4.84 1.77
CA MET A 16 8.06 4.54 0.46
C MET A 16 7.57 3.23 -0.14
N ARG A 17 7.44 2.16 0.65
CA ARG A 17 6.87 0.87 0.21
C ARG A 17 5.41 1.03 -0.21
N MET A 18 4.63 1.76 0.58
CA MET A 18 3.24 2.09 0.29
C MET A 18 3.09 2.89 -1.01
N ILE A 19 3.89 3.95 -1.19
CA ILE A 19 3.89 4.77 -2.41
C ILE A 19 4.21 3.91 -3.64
N ALA A 20 5.22 3.04 -3.56
CA ALA A 20 5.59 2.15 -4.65
C ALA A 20 4.43 1.23 -5.06
N GLN A 21 3.80 0.55 -4.09
CA GLN A 21 2.65 -0.31 -4.34
C GLN A 21 1.45 0.45 -4.92
N LEU A 22 1.06 1.57 -4.29
CA LEU A 22 -0.07 2.39 -4.78
C LEU A 22 0.20 2.93 -6.19
N THR A 23 1.45 3.27 -6.51
CA THR A 23 1.83 3.73 -7.85
C THR A 23 1.60 2.64 -8.89
N LEU A 24 2.03 1.40 -8.60
CA LEU A 24 1.85 0.26 -9.52
C LEU A 24 0.37 -0.12 -9.65
N TYR A 25 -0.35 -0.18 -8.53
CA TYR A 25 -1.80 -0.41 -8.50
C TYR A 25 -2.57 0.63 -9.32
N ASN A 26 -2.30 1.92 -9.12
CA ASN A 26 -3.01 3.01 -9.81
C ASN A 26 -2.70 3.10 -11.30
N ARG A 27 -1.55 2.56 -11.74
CA ARG A 27 -1.22 2.39 -13.16
C ARG A 27 -1.86 1.16 -13.79
N GLY A 28 -2.42 0.25 -12.99
CA GLY A 28 -2.91 -1.05 -13.45
C GLY A 28 -1.77 -1.99 -13.89
N ASP A 29 -0.53 -1.74 -13.47
CA ASP A 29 0.64 -2.54 -13.83
C ASP A 29 0.75 -3.75 -12.89
N PHE A 30 -0.15 -4.71 -13.07
CA PHE A 30 -0.26 -5.88 -12.20
C PHE A 30 0.92 -6.85 -12.34
N GLN A 31 1.64 -6.82 -13.46
CA GLN A 31 2.86 -7.60 -13.61
C GLN A 31 3.95 -7.06 -12.70
N ARG A 32 4.27 -5.76 -12.78
CA ARG A 32 5.25 -5.14 -11.87
C ARG A 32 4.78 -5.15 -10.42
N LEU A 33 3.47 -5.05 -10.17
CA LEU A 33 2.93 -5.18 -8.82
C LEU A 33 3.22 -6.57 -8.24
N ARG A 34 3.13 -7.63 -9.04
CA ARG A 34 3.48 -8.99 -8.60
C ARG A 34 4.95 -9.14 -8.27
N GLU A 35 5.82 -8.58 -9.11
CA GLU A 35 7.27 -8.56 -8.86
C GLU A 35 7.60 -7.79 -7.58
N PHE A 36 6.96 -6.63 -7.39
CA PHE A 36 7.09 -5.84 -6.17
C PHE A 36 6.66 -6.62 -4.94
N VAL A 37 5.47 -7.25 -4.95
CA VAL A 37 4.97 -8.05 -3.82
C VAL A 37 5.93 -9.19 -3.49
N ALA A 38 6.43 -9.91 -4.50
CA ALA A 38 7.36 -11.02 -4.29
C ALA A 38 8.70 -10.57 -3.67
N ALA A 39 9.20 -9.39 -4.03
CA ALA A 39 10.50 -8.89 -3.56
C ALA A 39 10.42 -8.10 -2.25
N SER A 40 9.30 -7.41 -2.00
CA SER A 40 9.17 -6.40 -0.95
C SER A 40 8.36 -6.87 0.25
N TYR A 41 7.68 -8.01 0.20
CA TYR A 41 6.95 -8.58 1.34
C TYR A 41 7.84 -9.55 2.12
N HIS A 42 7.66 -9.59 3.43
CA HIS A 42 8.31 -10.59 4.26
C HIS A 42 7.82 -12.00 3.87
N PRO A 43 8.70 -13.02 3.81
CA PRO A 43 8.31 -14.37 3.40
C PRO A 43 7.11 -14.94 4.16
N THR A 44 7.01 -14.67 5.47
CA THR A 44 5.87 -15.16 6.28
C THR A 44 4.53 -14.60 5.83
N LEU A 45 4.47 -13.38 5.27
CA LEU A 45 3.23 -12.87 4.67
C LEU A 45 2.88 -13.55 3.34
N LEU A 46 3.85 -14.18 2.69
CA LEU A 46 3.65 -14.86 1.41
C LEU A 46 3.32 -16.36 1.59
N GLU A 47 3.46 -16.90 2.81
CA GLU A 47 3.19 -18.32 3.11
C GLU A 47 1.70 -18.67 2.96
N GLU A 48 0.80 -17.87 3.55
CA GLU A 48 -0.64 -18.10 3.45
C GLU A 48 -1.18 -17.76 2.05
N HIS A 49 -0.72 -16.64 1.52
CA HIS A 49 -1.13 -16.12 0.21
C HIS A 49 0.09 -15.57 -0.52
N GLY A 50 0.62 -16.39 -1.43
CA GLY A 50 1.73 -15.99 -2.29
C GLY A 50 1.41 -14.75 -3.15
N ALA A 51 2.44 -14.17 -3.74
CA ALA A 51 2.32 -12.94 -4.53
C ALA A 51 1.21 -12.98 -5.62
N PRO A 52 1.00 -14.07 -6.37
CA PRO A 52 -0.08 -14.14 -7.36
C PRO A 52 -1.48 -13.97 -6.75
N ALA A 53 -1.75 -14.61 -5.61
CA ALA A 53 -3.05 -14.54 -4.95
C ALA A 53 -3.33 -13.13 -4.43
N ARG A 54 -2.35 -12.49 -3.79
CA ARG A 54 -2.45 -11.09 -3.33
C ARG A 54 -2.72 -10.13 -4.48
N VAL A 55 -2.03 -10.29 -5.61
CA VAL A 55 -2.24 -9.45 -6.80
C VAL A 55 -3.62 -9.70 -7.43
N ALA A 56 -4.13 -10.93 -7.39
CA ALA A 56 -5.48 -11.21 -7.86
C ALA A 56 -6.54 -10.44 -7.05
N VAL A 57 -6.37 -10.38 -5.72
CA VAL A 57 -7.21 -9.55 -4.84
C VAL A 57 -7.11 -8.07 -5.20
N LEU A 58 -5.89 -7.53 -5.36
CA LEU A 58 -5.68 -6.14 -5.75
C LEU A 58 -6.28 -5.83 -7.14
N LYS A 59 -6.21 -6.76 -8.09
CA LYS A 59 -6.82 -6.62 -9.41
C LYS A 59 -8.35 -6.61 -9.34
N ALA A 60 -8.94 -7.45 -8.48
CA ALA A 60 -10.38 -7.43 -8.23
C ALA A 60 -10.81 -6.11 -7.59
N GLN A 61 -10.07 -5.62 -6.59
CA GLN A 61 -10.28 -4.32 -5.97
C GLN A 61 -10.18 -3.18 -6.99
N TYR A 62 -9.19 -3.18 -7.87
CA TYR A 62 -9.06 -2.15 -8.91
C TYR A 62 -10.27 -2.09 -9.84
N ARG A 63 -10.86 -3.23 -10.18
CA ARG A 63 -12.09 -3.27 -10.99
C ARG A 63 -13.27 -2.62 -10.25
N LEU A 64 -13.39 -2.84 -8.95
CA LEU A 64 -14.49 -2.32 -8.12
C LEU A 64 -14.29 -0.86 -7.71
N LEU A 65 -13.07 -0.46 -7.37
CA LEU A 65 -12.74 0.80 -6.72
C LEU A 65 -12.11 1.83 -7.67
N GLY A 66 -11.50 1.37 -8.76
CA GLY A 66 -10.62 2.21 -9.58
C GLY A 66 -9.32 2.55 -8.85
N ARG A 67 -8.78 3.72 -9.16
CA ARG A 67 -7.57 4.24 -8.49
C ARG A 67 -7.86 4.66 -7.06
N LEU A 68 -6.83 4.59 -6.22
CA LEU A 68 -6.84 5.04 -4.84
C LEU A 68 -6.00 6.30 -4.70
N ARG A 69 -6.56 7.35 -4.10
CA ARG A 69 -5.84 8.59 -3.80
C ARG A 69 -5.67 8.76 -2.29
N ILE A 70 -4.46 9.12 -1.87
CA ILE A 70 -4.21 9.55 -0.49
C ILE A 70 -4.95 10.86 -0.25
N ARG A 71 -5.88 10.85 0.70
CA ARG A 71 -6.59 12.03 1.20
C ARG A 71 -5.83 12.68 2.34
N GLN A 72 -5.32 11.88 3.26
CA GLN A 72 -4.66 12.35 4.48
C GLN A 72 -3.65 11.31 4.99
N VAL A 73 -2.55 11.77 5.58
CA VAL A 73 -1.66 10.94 6.39
C VAL A 73 -2.14 11.01 7.84
N ILE A 74 -2.46 9.86 8.44
CA ILE A 74 -2.98 9.76 9.80
C ILE A 74 -1.82 9.64 10.80
N ALA A 75 -0.88 8.75 10.52
CA ALA A 75 0.32 8.55 11.31
C ALA A 75 1.47 8.10 10.40
N THR A 76 2.69 8.45 10.76
CA THR A 76 3.89 7.95 10.08
C THR A 76 5.08 8.03 11.02
N ASP A 77 5.89 7.00 10.98
CA ASP A 77 7.26 7.00 11.49
C ASP A 77 8.19 6.33 10.46
N LYS A 78 9.39 5.93 10.86
CA LYS A 78 10.35 5.29 9.95
C LYS A 78 9.85 3.93 9.40
N HIS A 79 9.13 3.14 10.19
CA HIS A 79 8.76 1.75 9.89
C HIS A 79 7.23 1.51 9.84
N GLU A 80 6.43 2.52 10.14
CA GLU A 80 4.97 2.49 10.04
C GLU A 80 4.43 3.69 9.27
N ALA A 81 3.37 3.47 8.50
CA ALA A 81 2.61 4.50 7.81
C ALA A 81 1.13 4.14 7.77
N ILE A 82 0.28 5.05 8.25
CA ILE A 82 -1.18 4.95 8.22
C ILE A 82 -1.73 6.12 7.42
N VAL A 83 -2.49 5.82 6.37
CA VAL A 83 -3.10 6.84 5.51
C VAL A 83 -4.59 6.58 5.29
N LEU A 84 -5.30 7.67 5.06
CA LEU A 84 -6.67 7.67 4.57
C LEU A 84 -6.66 7.75 3.04
N LEU A 85 -7.27 6.78 2.39
CA LEU A 85 -7.46 6.70 0.94
C LEU A 85 -8.90 6.99 0.57
N ASN A 86 -9.12 7.55 -0.61
CA ASN A 86 -10.42 7.60 -1.28
C ASN A 86 -10.34 6.84 -2.61
N ALA A 87 -11.38 6.05 -2.90
CA ALA A 87 -11.53 5.31 -4.15
C ALA A 87 -12.25 6.11 -5.23
N GLU A 88 -11.72 6.03 -6.46
CA GLU A 88 -12.21 6.75 -7.65
C GLU A 88 -13.67 6.43 -8.00
N LYS A 89 -14.13 5.19 -7.82
CA LYS A 89 -15.43 4.74 -8.34
C LYS A 89 -16.61 4.87 -7.37
N ASN A 90 -16.36 4.94 -6.07
CA ASN A 90 -17.44 4.89 -5.08
C ASN A 90 -17.29 5.88 -3.93
N ASP A 91 -16.30 6.78 -4.00
CA ASP A 91 -15.98 7.81 -2.99
C ASP A 91 -15.78 7.30 -1.55
N ARG A 92 -15.76 5.98 -1.34
CA ARG A 92 -15.56 5.40 -0.02
C ARG A 92 -14.15 5.67 0.48
N LEU A 93 -14.06 5.81 1.79
CA LEU A 93 -12.81 6.00 2.50
C LEU A 93 -12.25 4.66 2.98
N TYR A 94 -10.94 4.51 2.89
CA TYR A 94 -10.23 3.34 3.36
C TYR A 94 -9.06 3.77 4.22
N LEU A 95 -8.88 3.10 5.36
CA LEU A 95 -7.65 3.19 6.12
C LEU A 95 -6.67 2.19 5.53
N LEU A 96 -5.49 2.64 5.13
CA LEU A 96 -4.38 1.78 4.73
C LEU A 96 -3.28 1.90 5.78
N ASP A 97 -2.94 0.78 6.38
CA ASP A 97 -1.94 0.66 7.41
C ASP A 97 -0.81 -0.26 6.93
N VAL A 98 0.41 0.28 6.90
CA VAL A 98 1.61 -0.39 6.39
C VAL A 98 2.70 -0.39 7.46
N GLY A 99 3.23 -1.57 7.75
CA GLY A 99 4.39 -1.78 8.62
C GLY A 99 5.51 -2.52 7.89
N VAL A 100 6.75 -2.13 8.13
CA VAL A 100 7.95 -2.76 7.55
C VAL A 100 8.96 -3.17 8.61
N GLU A 101 9.87 -4.05 8.24
CA GLU A 101 11.01 -4.42 9.09
C GLU A 101 11.88 -3.21 9.43
N ALA A 102 12.44 -3.23 10.65
CA ALA A 102 13.42 -2.24 11.09
C ALA A 102 14.74 -2.35 10.32
N ASP A 103 15.14 -3.57 9.97
CA ASP A 103 16.37 -3.84 9.24
C ASP A 103 16.18 -3.74 7.73
N TYR A 104 17.24 -3.35 7.02
CA TYR A 104 17.27 -3.40 5.57
C TYR A 104 17.06 -4.85 5.09
N PRO A 105 16.21 -5.12 4.08
CA PRO A 105 15.68 -4.17 3.10
C PRO A 105 14.32 -3.56 3.42
N HIS A 106 13.89 -3.55 4.69
CA HIS A 106 12.58 -3.02 5.11
C HIS A 106 11.44 -3.71 4.36
N ARG A 107 11.35 -5.04 4.47
CA ARG A 107 10.24 -5.78 3.87
C ARG A 107 8.95 -5.45 4.61
N ILE A 108 7.85 -5.47 3.87
CA ILE A 108 6.51 -5.27 4.40
C ILE A 108 6.19 -6.45 5.31
N LEU A 109 5.88 -6.13 6.58
CA LEU A 109 5.37 -7.04 7.62
C LEU A 109 3.86 -6.96 7.74
N ARG A 110 3.26 -5.84 7.35
CA ARG A 110 1.82 -5.59 7.42
C ARG A 110 1.39 -4.66 6.29
N PHE A 111 0.32 -5.00 5.59
CA PHE A 111 -0.32 -4.16 4.57
C PHE A 111 -1.83 -4.41 4.64
N ALA A 112 -2.49 -3.67 5.52
CA ALA A 112 -3.89 -3.88 5.86
C ALA A 112 -4.75 -2.71 5.36
N GLN A 113 -5.76 -3.02 4.54
CA GLN A 113 -6.74 -2.04 4.08
C GLN A 113 -8.08 -2.32 4.74
N GLN A 114 -8.65 -1.34 5.40
CA GLN A 114 -9.95 -1.41 6.05
C GLN A 114 -10.88 -0.36 5.45
N THR A 115 -12.14 -0.72 5.22
CA THR A 115 -13.18 0.25 4.84
C THR A 115 -13.63 0.99 6.09
N LEU A 116 -13.76 2.32 6.00
CA LEU A 116 -14.42 3.11 7.02
C LEU A 116 -15.90 3.19 6.67
N ASN A 117 -16.75 2.67 7.56
CA ASN A 117 -18.22 2.71 7.45
C ASN A 117 -18.76 4.03 7.98
#